data_AF-A0A838U696-F1
#
_entry.id   AF-A0A838U696-F1
#
_cell.length_a   1.000
_cell.length_b   1.000
_cell.length_c   1.000
_cell.angle_alpha   90.00
_cell.angle_beta   90.00
_cell.angle_gamma   90.00
#
_symmetry.space_group_name_H-M   'P 1'
#
loop_
_entity.id
_entity.type
_entity.pdbx_description
1 polymer ?
#
loop_
_entity_poly.entity_id
_entity_poly.type
_entity_poly.pdbx_seq_one_letter_code
_entity_poly.pdbx_strand_id
1 'polypeptide(L)'
;MKKIDPFFKVKLAHENKIINDDIFNLITKSKTQIEDGIYRIQKITEIEYPQYFMEPSLLVATSPLDYEQFSIIYARTIPICTRENKLEIFIQIFAPLVIY
;
A
#
# COMPACT_ATOMS: atom_id res chain seq x y z
N MET A 1 -0.01 -9.32 -18.25
CA MET A 1 0.63 -8.25 -17.46
C MET A 1 1.60 -8.87 -16.47
N LYS A 2 2.80 -8.32 -16.28
CA LYS A 2 3.75 -8.82 -15.28
C LYS A 2 3.24 -8.37 -13.91
N LYS A 3 2.97 -9.32 -12.99
CA LYS A 3 2.51 -9.02 -11.63
C LYS A 3 3.59 -8.17 -10.94
N ILE A 4 3.21 -7.00 -10.44
CA ILE A 4 4.14 -6.11 -9.72
C ILE A 4 4.43 -6.74 -8.36
N ASP A 5 5.67 -6.69 -7.89
CA ASP A 5 6.01 -7.07 -6.52
C ASP A 5 5.43 -6.02 -5.56
N PRO A 6 4.41 -6.35 -4.74
CA PRO A 6 3.76 -5.37 -3.89
C PRO A 6 4.69 -4.73 -2.85
N PHE A 7 5.79 -5.42 -2.50
CA PHE A 7 6.76 -4.96 -1.49
C PHE A 7 8.00 -4.30 -2.11
N PHE A 8 8.02 -4.06 -3.42
CA PHE A 8 9.18 -3.46 -4.09
C PHE A 8 9.64 -2.15 -3.45
N LYS A 9 8.71 -1.24 -3.12
CA LYS A 9 9.03 0.04 -2.45
C LYS A 9 9.59 -0.15 -1.04
N VAL A 10 9.12 -1.16 -0.31
CA VAL A 10 9.61 -1.49 1.04
C VAL A 10 11.05 -2.00 0.96
N LYS A 11 11.35 -2.89 0.00
CA LYS A 11 12.72 -3.36 -0.28
C LYS A 11 13.64 -2.20 -0.65
N LEU A 12 13.20 -1.34 -1.57
CA LEU A 12 13.98 -0.17 -1.98
C LEU A 12 14.23 0.80 -0.82
N ALA A 13 13.26 1.00 0.07
CA ALA A 13 13.44 1.85 1.26
C ALA A 13 14.44 1.25 2.25
N HIS A 14 14.45 -0.07 2.40
CA HIS A 14 15.43 -0.78 3.23
C HIS A 14 16.84 -0.71 2.64
N GLU A 15 16.99 -0.99 1.34
CA GLU A 15 18.27 -0.86 0.61
C GLU A 15 18.85 0.55 0.71
N ASN A 16 17.99 1.57 0.64
CA ASN A 16 18.38 2.98 0.76
C ASN A 16 18.49 3.47 2.22
N LYS A 17 18.36 2.58 3.22
CA LYS A 17 18.43 2.90 4.66
C LYS A 17 17.41 3.95 5.14
N ILE A 18 16.29 4.09 4.43
CA ILE A 18 15.14 4.91 4.86
C ILE A 18 14.43 4.24 6.04
N ILE A 19 14.36 2.89 6.02
CA ILE A 19 13.83 2.07 7.12
C ILE A 19 14.91 1.10 7.60
N ASN A 20 14.88 0.76 8.89
CA ASN A 20 15.81 -0.19 9.50
C ASN A 20 15.31 -1.65 9.36
N ASP A 21 16.15 -2.60 9.77
CA ASP A 21 15.84 -4.03 9.71
C ASP A 21 14.58 -4.39 10.51
N ASP A 22 14.37 -3.77 11.68
CA ASP A 22 13.21 -4.05 12.53
C ASP A 22 11.90 -3.68 11.84
N ILE A 23 11.83 -2.48 11.26
CA ILE A 23 10.66 -2.00 10.51
C ILE A 23 10.46 -2.84 9.25
N PHE A 24 11.52 -3.12 8.50
CA PHE A 24 11.45 -3.97 7.31
C PHE A 24 10.89 -5.37 7.64
N ASN A 25 11.37 -5.98 8.72
CA ASN A 25 10.92 -7.28 9.19
C ASN A 25 9.46 -7.25 9.66
N LEU A 26 9.04 -6.18 10.37
CA LEU A 26 7.65 -6.00 10.78
C LEU A 26 6.71 -5.92 9.56
N ILE A 27 7.05 -5.09 8.58
CA ILE A 27 6.25 -4.95 7.35
C ILE A 27 6.21 -6.27 6.57
N THR A 28 7.32 -7.00 6.51
CA THR A 28 7.36 -8.28 5.78
C THR A 28 6.53 -9.36 6.48
N LYS A 29 6.46 -9.36 7.82
CA LYS A 29 5.63 -10.29 8.59
C LYS A 29 4.14 -10.11 8.33
N SER A 30 3.67 -8.90 8.04
CA SER A 30 2.25 -8.65 7.75
C SER A 30 1.82 -9.13 6.37
N LYS A 31 2.75 -9.57 5.50
CA LYS A 31 2.45 -10.03 4.15
C LYS A 31 1.36 -11.10 4.11
N THR A 32 1.48 -12.14 4.95
CA THR A 32 0.50 -13.23 5.00
C THR A 32 -0.90 -12.71 5.37
N GLN A 33 -0.98 -11.78 6.32
CA GLN A 33 -2.27 -11.22 6.76
C GLN A 33 -2.95 -10.42 5.63
N ILE A 34 -2.18 -9.67 4.85
CA ILE A 34 -2.67 -8.94 3.67
C ILE A 34 -3.15 -9.92 2.60
N GLU A 35 -2.35 -10.94 2.29
CA GLU A 35 -2.69 -11.96 1.28
C GLU A 35 -3.95 -12.75 1.68
N ASP A 36 -4.11 -13.11 2.95
CA ASP A 36 -5.31 -13.75 3.49
C ASP A 36 -6.54 -12.84 3.39
N GLY A 37 -6.39 -11.55 3.71
CA GLY A 37 -7.46 -10.56 3.58
C GLY A 37 -7.92 -10.42 2.13
N ILE A 38 -6.98 -10.29 1.20
CA ILE A 38 -7.25 -10.25 -0.25
C ILE A 38 -7.95 -11.54 -0.70
N TYR A 39 -7.45 -12.70 -0.28
CA TYR A 39 -8.05 -13.99 -0.62
C TYR A 39 -9.52 -14.07 -0.18
N ARG A 40 -9.84 -13.61 1.04
CA ARG A 40 -11.22 -13.58 1.55
C ARG A 40 -12.11 -12.67 0.71
N ILE A 41 -11.65 -11.49 0.34
CA ILE A 41 -12.40 -10.55 -0.51
C ILE A 41 -12.70 -11.19 -1.87
N GLN A 42 -11.69 -11.76 -2.52
CA GLN A 42 -11.87 -12.40 -3.83
C GLN A 42 -12.81 -13.60 -3.75
N LYS A 43 -12.71 -14.41 -2.68
CA LYS A 43 -13.58 -15.57 -2.46
C LYS A 43 -15.06 -15.19 -2.30
N ILE A 44 -15.35 -14.06 -1.66
CA ILE A 44 -16.72 -13.59 -1.41
C ILE A 44 -17.29 -12.85 -2.62
N THR A 45 -16.46 -12.05 -3.28
CA THR A 45 -16.90 -11.17 -4.37
C THR A 45 -16.85 -11.83 -5.75
N GLU A 46 -16.11 -12.93 -5.89
CA GLU A 46 -15.77 -13.56 -7.18
C GLU A 46 -15.08 -12.59 -8.17
N ILE A 47 -14.52 -11.49 -7.64
CA ILE A 47 -13.81 -10.46 -8.40
C ILE A 47 -12.33 -10.52 -8.05
N GLU A 48 -11.46 -10.37 -9.05
CA GLU A 48 -10.02 -10.26 -8.82
C GLU A 48 -9.70 -8.96 -8.06
N TYR A 49 -8.90 -9.08 -7.01
CA TYR A 49 -8.49 -7.93 -6.23
C TYR A 49 -7.54 -7.05 -7.07
N PRO A 50 -7.71 -5.71 -7.05
CA PRO A 50 -6.85 -4.84 -7.84
C PRO A 50 -5.38 -4.97 -7.45
N GLN A 51 -4.46 -4.61 -8.36
CA GLN A 51 -3.04 -4.60 -8.03
C GLN A 51 -2.79 -3.67 -6.83
N TYR A 52 -1.91 -4.07 -5.92
CA TYR A 52 -1.58 -3.26 -4.75
C TYR A 52 -0.07 -3.14 -4.55
N PHE A 53 0.33 -2.12 -3.80
CA PHE A 53 1.71 -1.98 -3.33
C PHE A 53 1.75 -1.36 -1.94
N MET A 54 2.80 -1.71 -1.21
CA MET A 54 3.09 -1.21 0.14
C MET A 54 3.94 0.06 0.05
N GLU A 55 3.45 1.14 0.66
CA GLU A 55 4.19 2.38 0.84
C GLU A 55 4.82 2.39 2.25
N PRO A 56 6.16 2.42 2.38
CA PRO A 56 6.82 2.40 3.68
C PRO A 56 6.60 3.66 4.53
N SER A 57 6.13 4.77 3.94
CA SER A 57 5.90 6.02 4.65
C SER A 57 4.50 6.10 5.29
N LEU A 58 4.25 7.17 6.07
CA LEU A 58 2.92 7.58 6.50
C LEU A 58 2.53 8.86 5.76
N LEU A 59 1.34 8.92 5.20
CA LEU A 59 0.83 10.15 4.59
C LEU A 59 -0.01 10.92 5.61
N VAL A 60 0.45 12.13 5.94
CA VAL A 60 -0.26 13.09 6.78
C VAL A 60 -0.78 14.21 5.89
N ALA A 61 -2.10 14.34 5.83
CA ALA A 61 -2.77 15.44 5.15
C ALA A 61 -2.97 16.59 6.15
N THR A 62 -2.60 17.80 5.75
CA THR A 62 -2.75 19.02 6.55
C THR A 62 -3.43 20.10 5.71
N SER A 63 -4.10 21.04 6.38
CA SER A 63 -4.72 22.20 5.73
C SER A 63 -4.08 23.49 6.27
N PRO A 64 -3.64 24.42 5.39
CA PRO A 64 -3.19 25.74 5.83
C PRO A 64 -4.29 26.56 6.52
N LEU A 65 -5.56 26.21 6.31
CA LEU A 65 -6.71 26.92 6.89
C LEU A 65 -7.07 26.43 8.29
N ASP A 66 -6.62 25.24 8.68
CA ASP A 66 -6.88 24.62 9.99
C ASP A 66 -5.61 23.92 10.49
N TYR A 67 -4.71 24.69 11.11
CA TYR A 67 -3.39 24.21 11.56
C TYR A 67 -3.44 23.09 12.61
N GLU A 68 -4.56 22.93 13.32
CA GLU A 68 -4.76 21.85 14.30
C GLU A 68 -5.36 20.58 13.70
N GLN A 69 -5.79 20.62 12.43
CA GLN A 69 -6.38 19.46 11.76
C GLN A 69 -5.35 18.76 10.87
N PHE A 70 -4.93 17.59 11.32
CA PHE A 70 -4.20 16.62 10.49
C PHE A 70 -5.02 15.35 10.34
N SER A 71 -4.94 14.73 9.17
CA SER A 71 -5.57 13.45 8.88
C SER A 71 -4.54 12.46 8.39
N ILE A 72 -4.64 11.21 8.85
CA ILE A 72 -3.75 10.14 8.44
C ILE A 72 -4.45 9.32 7.37
N ILE A 73 -3.78 9.10 6.23
CA ILE A 73 -4.28 8.24 5.16
C ILE A 73 -3.51 6.92 5.21
N TYR A 74 -4.22 5.84 5.52
CA TYR A 74 -3.67 4.50 5.66
C TYR A 74 -3.78 3.63 4.40
N ALA A 75 -4.70 3.97 3.50
CA ALA A 75 -4.79 3.37 2.18
C ALA A 75 -5.48 4.32 1.21
N ARG A 76 -5.22 4.18 -0.10
CA ARG A 76 -5.98 4.89 -1.13
C ARG A 76 -6.01 4.13 -2.45
N THR A 77 -7.06 4.37 -3.22
CA THR A 77 -7.16 3.96 -4.61
C THR A 77 -6.43 4.95 -5.51
N ILE A 78 -5.64 4.45 -6.45
CA ILE A 78 -4.93 5.24 -7.46
C ILE A 78 -5.43 4.79 -8.83
N PRO A 79 -6.24 5.61 -9.52
CA PRO A 79 -6.59 5.35 -10.91
C PRO A 79 -5.39 5.62 -11.81
N ILE A 80 -5.11 4.70 -12.73
CA ILE A 80 -4.04 4.82 -13.72
C ILE A 80 -4.64 4.60 -15.10
N CYS A 81 -4.46 5.57 -15.99
CA CYS A 81 -4.76 5.40 -17.41
C CYS A 81 -3.59 4.66 -18.08
N THR A 82 -3.85 3.49 -18.63
CA THR A 82 -2.84 2.74 -19.38
C THR A 82 -2.60 3.36 -20.75
N ARG A 83 -1.50 2.97 -21.40
CA ARG A 83 -1.20 3.37 -22.79
C ARG A 83 -2.27 2.92 -23.79
N GLU A 84 -3.11 1.96 -23.41
CA GLU A 84 -4.20 1.40 -24.21
C GLU A 84 -5.55 2.10 -23.93
N ASN A 85 -5.53 3.27 -23.25
CA ASN A 85 -6.72 4.00 -22.80
C ASN A 85 -7.65 3.17 -21.90
N LYS A 86 -7.11 2.23 -21.13
CA LYS A 86 -7.87 1.52 -20.08
C LYS A 86 -7.66 2.20 -18.74
N LEU A 87 -8.71 2.23 -17.92
CA LEU A 87 -8.61 2.66 -16.53
C LEU A 87 -8.30 1.43 -15.66
N GLU A 88 -7.14 1.45 -15.01
CA GLU A 88 -6.77 0.46 -13.99
C GLU A 88 -6.79 1.10 -12.61
N ILE A 89 -7.15 0.31 -11.59
CA ILE A 89 -7.14 0.76 -10.19
C ILE A 89 -6.01 0.06 -9.47
N PHE A 90 -5.17 0.84 -8.79
CA PHE A 90 -4.16 0.35 -7.87
C PHE A 90 -4.54 0.68 -6.43
N ILE A 91 -4.25 -0.22 -5.51
CA ILE A 91 -4.41 0.04 -4.08
C ILE A 91 -3.04 0.36 -3.49
N GLN A 92 -2.87 1.58 -2.99
CA GLN A 92 -1.72 1.93 -2.17
C GLN A 92 -2.08 1.67 -0.71
N ILE A 93 -1.31 0.80 -0.06
CA ILE A 93 -1.46 0.48 1.36
C ILE A 93 -0.24 1.04 2.08
N PHE A 94 -0.44 1.86 3.12
CA PHE A 94 0.67 2.41 3.89
C PHE A 94 1.08 1.42 4.98
N ALA A 95 2.39 1.17 5.11
CA ALA A 95 2.97 0.21 6.05
C ALA A 95 2.48 0.37 7.50
N PRO A 96 2.28 1.59 8.04
CA PRO A 96 1.73 1.78 9.38
C PRO A 96 0.33 1.20 9.61
N LEU A 97 -0.45 0.89 8.55
CA LEU A 97 -1.76 0.23 8.69
C LEU A 97 -1.65 -1.22 9.17
N VAL A 98 -0.52 -1.88 8.90
CA VAL A 98 -0.40 -3.35 9.02
C VAL A 98 0.63 -3.80 10.06
N ILE A 99 1.43 -2.86 10.59
CA ILE A 99 2.47 -3.15 11.60
C ILE A 99 2.09 -2.69 13.01
N TYR A 100 0.99 -1.93 13.15
CA TYR A 100 0.44 -1.40 14.41
C TYR A 100 -1.06 -1.65 14.46
#